data_AF-W4RN73-F1
#
_entry.id   AF-W4RN73-F1
#
_cell.length_a   1.000
_cell.length_b   1.000
_cell.length_c   1.000
_cell.angle_alpha   90.00
_cell.angle_beta   90.00
_cell.angle_gamma   90.00
#
_symmetry.space_group_name_H-M   'P 1'
#
loop_
_entity.id
_entity.type
_entity.pdbx_description
1 polymer ?
#
loop_
_entity_poly.entity_id
_entity_poly.type
_entity_poly.pdbx_seq_one_letter_code
_entity_poly.pdbx_strand_id
1 'polypeptide(L)'
;MVKSSLKYDRKMAVVGRSMEKTFEIGRRLGYISAPDEAFVSVNEIGKVPSNEMTIICTGSQGEPMAALARIANGTHRQISVIPGDTIVFSSSPIPGNTISVNRVIDKLHRMGAEIIHHKISEVHTSGHGKQDEQKLMIKLLNPKFFIPIHGEYRMLNQHVKLAEQCGIPRENCFILENGDVLELSNEGGQVAGKVPAQPVYVDGSGIGDIGHIVLKDRRVLSQDGLVIVTMMIDREKKQLVNKPTVVTRGFVYVRESGDLMKNVEELIKDKIVTELAGGTKDWSSIKKAVIDVVNPFLYSQTGRRPMILPIIMEV
;
A
#
# COMPACT_ATOMS: atom_id res chain seq x y z
N MET A 1 -7.81 24.93 -13.55
CA MET A 1 -7.29 24.27 -14.77
C MET A 1 -8.15 24.63 -15.96
N VAL A 2 -9.35 24.07 -16.13
CA VAL A 2 -10.23 24.33 -17.31
C VAL A 2 -10.40 25.82 -17.63
N LYS A 3 -10.87 26.62 -16.67
CA LYS A 3 -11.02 28.07 -16.85
C LYS A 3 -9.72 28.77 -17.24
N SER A 4 -8.60 28.36 -16.64
CA SER A 4 -7.28 28.91 -16.94
C SER A 4 -6.85 28.56 -18.37
N SER A 5 -7.02 27.31 -18.78
CA SER A 5 -6.71 26.87 -20.15
C SER A 5 -7.52 27.67 -21.18
N LEU A 6 -8.83 27.83 -20.97
CA LEU A 6 -9.67 28.64 -21.85
C LEU A 6 -9.25 30.12 -21.90
N LYS A 7 -8.90 30.72 -20.74
CA LYS A 7 -8.46 32.11 -20.66
C LYS A 7 -7.17 32.39 -21.44
N TYR A 8 -6.29 31.40 -21.54
CA TYR A 8 -5.00 31.51 -22.22
C TYR A 8 -5.00 30.77 -23.57
N ASP A 9 -6.18 30.57 -24.17
CA ASP A 9 -6.38 29.96 -25.49
C ASP A 9 -5.71 28.59 -25.65
N ARG A 10 -5.66 27.81 -24.57
CA ARG A 10 -5.10 26.46 -24.56
C ARG A 10 -6.17 25.40 -24.76
N LYS A 11 -5.91 24.47 -25.68
CA LYS A 11 -6.60 23.19 -25.78
C LYS A 11 -6.23 22.27 -24.62
N MET A 12 -7.11 21.34 -24.29
CA MET A 12 -6.96 20.41 -23.18
C MET A 12 -7.03 18.95 -23.63
N ALA A 13 -6.08 18.13 -23.19
CA ALA A 13 -6.22 16.66 -23.25
C ALA A 13 -6.37 16.11 -21.83
N VAL A 14 -7.38 15.28 -21.63
CA VAL A 14 -7.59 14.55 -20.38
C VAL A 14 -6.99 13.15 -20.53
N VAL A 15 -6.08 12.78 -19.63
CA VAL A 15 -5.31 11.55 -19.74
C VAL A 15 -5.48 10.68 -18.50
N GLY A 16 -6.15 9.55 -18.72
CA GLY A 16 -6.32 8.49 -17.73
C GLY A 16 -7.78 8.29 -17.39
N ARG A 17 -8.19 7.02 -17.35
CA ARG A 17 -9.60 6.60 -17.21
C ARG A 17 -10.34 7.26 -16.05
N SER A 18 -9.70 7.39 -14.89
CA SER A 18 -10.32 8.02 -13.71
C SER A 18 -10.56 9.52 -13.94
N MET A 19 -9.62 10.21 -14.58
CA MET A 19 -9.77 11.63 -14.90
C MET A 19 -10.80 11.86 -16.01
N GLU A 20 -10.79 11.04 -17.05
CA GLU A 20 -11.80 11.05 -18.13
C GLU A 20 -13.21 10.89 -17.55
N LYS A 21 -13.42 9.88 -16.70
CA LYS A 21 -14.70 9.65 -16.01
C LYS A 21 -15.10 10.81 -15.11
N THR A 22 -14.14 11.41 -14.40
CA THR A 22 -14.39 12.57 -13.52
C THR A 22 -14.82 13.79 -14.34
N PHE A 23 -14.17 14.03 -15.48
CA PHE A 23 -14.55 15.10 -16.41
C PHE A 23 -15.93 14.86 -17.03
N GLU A 24 -16.22 13.64 -17.48
CA GLU A 24 -17.52 13.27 -18.04
C GLU A 24 -18.65 13.57 -17.03
N ILE A 25 -18.51 13.07 -15.79
CA ILE A 25 -19.50 13.28 -14.73
C ILE A 25 -19.59 14.78 -14.38
N GLY A 26 -18.44 15.46 -14.24
CA GLY A 26 -18.40 16.88 -13.89
C GLY A 26 -19.07 17.77 -14.94
N ARG A 27 -18.93 17.45 -16.23
CA ARG A 27 -19.61 18.14 -17.32
C ARG A 27 -21.11 17.83 -17.33
N ARG A 28 -21.49 16.55 -17.21
CA ARG A 28 -22.90 16.13 -17.16
C ARG A 28 -23.67 16.78 -16.00
N LEU A 29 -23.03 16.94 -14.83
CA LEU A 29 -23.62 17.56 -13.65
C LEU A 29 -23.48 19.09 -13.62
N GLY A 30 -22.82 19.70 -14.62
CA GLY A 30 -22.65 21.15 -14.71
C GLY A 30 -21.55 21.76 -13.81
N TYR A 31 -20.75 20.94 -13.11
CA TYR A 31 -19.59 21.41 -12.33
C TYR A 31 -18.43 21.87 -13.22
N ILE A 32 -18.32 21.32 -14.43
CA ILE A 32 -17.31 21.68 -15.42
C ILE A 32 -18.03 22.25 -16.65
N SER A 33 -17.80 23.54 -16.92
CA SER A 33 -18.29 24.20 -18.12
C SER A 33 -17.11 24.49 -19.04
N ALA A 34 -17.15 23.90 -20.24
CA ALA A 34 -16.22 24.14 -21.33
C ALA A 34 -16.85 23.67 -22.64
N PRO A 35 -16.58 24.37 -23.77
CA PRO A 35 -17.01 23.92 -25.09
C PRO A 35 -16.27 22.64 -25.50
N ASP A 36 -16.89 21.80 -26.33
CA ASP A 36 -16.31 20.51 -26.75
C ASP A 36 -15.01 20.71 -27.54
N GLU A 37 -14.94 21.77 -28.33
CA GLU A 37 -13.79 22.13 -29.15
C GLU A 37 -12.56 22.50 -28.30
N ALA A 38 -12.73 22.78 -27.01
CA ALA A 38 -11.62 23.02 -26.10
C ALA A 38 -10.88 21.72 -25.73
N PHE A 39 -11.50 20.56 -25.93
CA PHE A 39 -10.89 19.28 -25.67
C PHE A 39 -10.35 18.65 -26.95
N VAL A 40 -9.17 18.06 -26.86
CA VAL A 40 -8.54 17.30 -27.95
C VAL A 40 -8.27 15.89 -27.50
N SER A 41 -8.36 14.94 -28.41
CA SER A 41 -8.01 13.55 -28.11
C SER A 41 -6.50 13.41 -27.90
N VAL A 42 -6.09 12.35 -27.19
CA VAL A 42 -4.65 12.08 -26.95
C VAL A 42 -3.86 11.92 -28.25
N ASN A 43 -4.51 11.46 -29.34
CA ASN A 43 -3.90 11.33 -30.67
C ASN A 43 -3.63 12.68 -31.35
N GLU A 44 -4.30 13.74 -30.93
CA GLU A 44 -4.23 15.07 -31.55
C GLU A 44 -3.27 16.01 -30.83
N ILE A 45 -2.74 15.61 -29.67
CA ILE A 45 -1.81 16.41 -28.86
C ILE A 45 -0.65 16.92 -29.71
N GLY A 46 -0.03 16.04 -30.51
CA GLY A 46 1.11 16.41 -31.36
C GLY A 46 0.79 17.36 -32.51
N LYS A 47 -0.49 17.65 -32.77
CA LYS A 47 -0.94 18.62 -33.78
C LYS A 47 -1.16 20.02 -33.20
N VAL A 48 -1.23 20.15 -31.87
CA VAL A 48 -1.44 21.41 -31.17
C VAL A 48 -0.07 21.99 -30.77
N PRO A 49 0.20 23.29 -31.01
CA PRO A 49 1.43 23.93 -30.54
C PRO A 49 1.62 23.79 -29.03
N SER A 50 2.86 23.56 -28.56
CA SER A 50 3.14 23.27 -27.14
C SER A 50 2.67 24.38 -26.18
N ASN A 51 2.73 25.65 -26.61
CA ASN A 51 2.26 26.81 -25.84
C ASN A 51 0.73 26.92 -25.77
N GLU A 52 0.00 26.21 -26.64
CA GLU A 52 -1.46 26.16 -26.72
C GLU A 52 -2.02 24.87 -26.13
N MET A 53 -1.19 24.04 -25.48
CA MET A 53 -1.59 22.74 -24.97
C MET A 53 -1.61 22.70 -23.43
N THR A 54 -2.62 22.05 -22.86
CA THR A 54 -2.69 21.67 -21.44
C THR A 54 -3.03 20.19 -21.32
N ILE A 55 -2.17 19.41 -20.68
CA ILE A 55 -2.45 18.00 -20.39
C ILE A 55 -2.88 17.86 -18.94
N ILE A 56 -4.08 17.33 -18.70
CA ILE A 56 -4.63 17.06 -17.38
C ILE A 56 -4.60 15.56 -17.16
N CYS A 57 -3.73 15.08 -16.27
CA CYS A 57 -3.50 13.66 -16.12
C CYS A 57 -3.55 13.18 -14.66
N THR A 58 -3.70 11.86 -14.50
CA THR A 58 -3.62 11.17 -13.21
C THR A 58 -2.18 10.85 -12.80
N GLY A 59 -1.97 10.46 -11.54
CA GLY A 59 -0.68 9.92 -11.06
C GLY A 59 0.14 10.88 -10.22
N SER A 60 -0.51 11.86 -9.57
CA SER A 60 0.19 12.84 -8.76
C SER A 60 0.76 12.27 -7.45
N GLN A 61 0.39 11.03 -7.08
CA GLN A 61 0.95 10.29 -5.95
C GLN A 61 2.04 9.29 -6.37
N GLY A 62 2.45 9.31 -7.64
CA GLY A 62 3.51 8.43 -8.15
C GLY A 62 3.09 6.98 -8.33
N GLU A 63 1.79 6.72 -8.49
CA GLU A 63 1.27 5.37 -8.74
C GLU A 63 1.85 4.82 -10.06
N PRO A 64 2.56 3.68 -10.06
CA PRO A 64 3.36 3.24 -11.22
C PRO A 64 2.58 3.10 -12.53
N MET A 65 1.29 2.76 -12.44
CA MET A 65 0.41 2.53 -13.60
C MET A 65 -0.37 3.77 -14.04
N ALA A 66 -0.33 4.86 -13.26
CA ALA A 66 -1.01 6.10 -13.60
C ALA A 66 -0.33 6.85 -14.75
N ALA A 67 -1.06 7.79 -15.36
CA ALA A 67 -0.62 8.48 -16.57
C ALA A 67 0.75 9.16 -16.40
N LEU A 68 0.91 9.99 -15.38
CA LEU A 68 2.14 10.75 -15.14
C LEU A 68 3.35 9.86 -14.90
N ALA A 69 3.21 8.80 -14.09
CA ALA A 69 4.29 7.86 -13.84
C ALA A 69 4.72 7.13 -15.11
N ARG A 70 3.76 6.73 -15.97
CA ARG A 70 4.06 6.12 -17.27
C ARG A 70 4.76 7.08 -18.22
N ILE A 71 4.37 8.35 -18.22
CA ILE A 71 5.01 9.42 -19.00
C ILE A 71 6.46 9.61 -18.52
N ALA A 72 6.68 9.75 -17.21
CA ALA A 72 8.01 9.88 -16.62
C ALA A 72 8.90 8.63 -16.82
N ASN A 73 8.29 7.45 -16.96
CA ASN A 73 9.00 6.21 -17.26
C ASN A 73 9.24 5.97 -18.76
N GLY A 74 8.75 6.84 -19.65
CA GLY A 74 8.84 6.64 -21.10
C GLY A 74 7.99 5.48 -21.64
N THR A 75 6.99 5.01 -20.88
CA THR A 75 6.14 3.86 -21.24
C THR A 75 4.72 4.28 -21.66
N HIS A 76 4.44 5.57 -21.66
CA HIS A 76 3.18 6.10 -22.17
C HIS A 76 3.21 6.13 -23.71
N ARG A 77 2.19 5.56 -24.36
CA ARG A 77 2.23 5.28 -25.81
C ARG A 77 2.27 6.52 -26.70
N GLN A 78 1.66 7.62 -26.24
CA GLN A 78 1.36 8.79 -27.06
C GLN A 78 1.93 10.10 -26.52
N ILE A 79 2.52 10.08 -25.32
CA ILE A 79 3.00 11.28 -24.63
C ILE A 79 4.40 11.00 -24.11
N SER A 80 5.32 11.88 -24.48
CA SER A 80 6.70 11.92 -24.00
C SER A 80 6.98 13.32 -23.48
N VAL A 81 7.82 13.41 -22.46
CA VAL A 81 8.31 14.70 -21.94
C VAL A 81 9.40 15.21 -22.85
N ILE A 82 9.34 16.49 -23.20
CA ILE A 82 10.40 17.20 -23.92
C ILE A 82 11.00 18.31 -23.04
N PRO A 83 12.27 18.69 -23.26
CA PRO A 83 12.87 19.81 -22.53
C PRO A 83 12.02 21.08 -22.66
N GLY A 84 11.78 21.75 -21.53
CA GLY A 84 10.92 22.93 -21.45
C GLY A 84 9.45 22.66 -21.10
N ASP A 85 9.01 21.39 -21.08
CA ASP A 85 7.70 21.04 -20.52
C ASP A 85 7.63 21.45 -19.04
N THR A 86 6.49 22.01 -18.64
CA THR A 86 6.21 22.34 -17.24
C THR A 86 5.18 21.38 -16.65
N ILE A 87 5.56 20.66 -15.60
CA ILE A 87 4.68 19.73 -14.89
C ILE A 87 4.31 20.31 -13.53
N VAL A 88 3.00 20.43 -13.29
CA VAL A 88 2.44 20.97 -12.06
C VAL A 88 1.84 19.84 -11.21
N PHE A 89 2.47 19.56 -10.07
CA PHE A 89 1.92 18.71 -9.02
C PHE A 89 0.96 19.53 -8.15
N SER A 90 -0.29 19.64 -8.60
CA SER A 90 -1.40 20.26 -7.84
C SER A 90 -1.92 19.34 -6.72
N SER A 91 -0.99 18.73 -5.97
CA SER A 91 -1.27 17.83 -4.84
C SER A 91 -0.12 17.83 -3.84
N SER A 92 -0.41 17.38 -2.62
CA SER A 92 0.61 17.01 -1.64
C SER A 92 0.77 15.48 -1.58
N PRO A 93 1.99 14.93 -1.41
CA PRO A 93 2.19 13.50 -1.18
C PRO A 93 1.48 13.04 0.09
N ILE A 94 0.62 12.03 -0.05
CA ILE A 94 -0.01 11.33 1.07
C ILE A 94 1.09 10.55 1.82
N PRO A 95 1.07 10.49 3.17
CA PRO A 95 2.00 9.65 3.94
C PRO A 95 2.10 8.23 3.37
N GLY A 96 3.32 7.78 3.10
CA GLY A 96 3.61 6.51 2.43
C GLY A 96 3.95 6.64 0.93
N ASN A 97 3.49 7.69 0.25
CA ASN A 97 3.70 7.88 -1.19
C ASN A 97 4.89 8.78 -1.55
N THR A 98 5.54 9.41 -0.55
CA THR A 98 6.63 10.39 -0.78
C THR A 98 7.76 9.83 -1.65
N ILE A 99 8.16 8.58 -1.44
CA ILE A 99 9.23 7.94 -2.23
C ILE A 99 8.80 7.80 -3.70
N SER A 100 7.58 7.35 -3.93
CA SER A 100 7.03 7.17 -5.28
C SER A 100 6.95 8.50 -6.03
N VAL A 101 6.45 9.55 -5.37
CA VAL A 101 6.38 10.90 -5.94
C VAL A 101 7.77 11.43 -6.27
N ASN A 102 8.73 11.33 -5.35
CA ASN A 102 10.10 11.83 -5.57
C ASN A 102 10.77 11.12 -6.75
N ARG A 103 10.58 9.79 -6.90
CA ARG A 103 11.11 9.06 -8.06
C ARG A 103 10.54 9.54 -9.39
N VAL A 104 9.26 9.93 -9.43
CA VAL A 104 8.65 10.50 -10.62
C VAL A 104 9.24 11.88 -10.91
N ILE A 105 9.33 12.75 -9.89
CA ILE A 105 9.95 14.08 -10.00
C ILE A 105 11.38 13.99 -10.52
N ASP A 106 12.21 13.11 -9.95
CA ASP A 106 13.60 12.90 -10.38
C ASP A 106 13.70 12.51 -11.86
N LYS A 107 12.79 11.65 -12.34
CA LYS A 107 12.76 11.24 -13.76
C LYS A 107 12.35 12.38 -14.66
N LEU A 108 11.34 13.15 -14.28
CA LEU A 108 10.89 14.30 -15.06
C LEU A 108 11.98 15.38 -15.14
N HIS A 109 12.69 15.65 -14.04
CA HIS A 109 13.85 16.56 -14.07
C HIS A 109 14.96 16.05 -14.99
N ARG A 110 15.28 14.74 -14.96
CA ARG A 110 16.26 14.15 -15.90
C ARG A 110 15.86 14.28 -17.37
N MET A 111 14.56 14.40 -17.66
CA MET A 111 14.03 14.65 -19.01
C MET A 111 14.05 16.13 -19.41
N GLY A 112 14.55 17.03 -18.56
CA GLY A 112 14.64 18.46 -18.83
C GLY A 112 13.34 19.24 -18.58
N ALA A 113 12.44 18.68 -17.77
CA ALA A 113 11.18 19.32 -17.45
C ALA A 113 11.27 20.23 -16.21
N GLU A 114 10.50 21.30 -16.23
CA GLU A 114 10.31 22.21 -15.11
C GLU A 114 9.22 21.69 -14.18
N ILE A 115 9.49 21.64 -12.88
CA ILE A 115 8.58 21.04 -11.89
C ILE A 115 8.06 22.09 -10.92
N ILE A 116 6.74 22.21 -10.83
CA ILE A 116 6.05 23.04 -9.85
C ILE A 116 5.31 22.14 -8.87
N HIS A 117 5.57 22.29 -7.57
CA HIS A 117 4.91 21.50 -6.52
C HIS A 117 4.61 22.34 -5.26
N HIS A 118 3.73 21.82 -4.40
CA HIS A 118 3.16 22.54 -3.24
C HIS A 118 4.17 23.19 -2.27
N LYS A 119 5.42 22.72 -2.18
CA LYS A 119 6.45 23.36 -1.34
C LYS A 119 7.05 24.65 -1.94
N ILE A 120 6.95 24.84 -3.24
CA ILE A 120 7.57 25.98 -3.97
C ILE A 120 6.50 26.95 -4.46
N SER A 121 5.25 26.50 -4.61
CA SER A 121 4.14 27.32 -5.07
C SER A 121 2.83 26.89 -4.43
N GLU A 122 1.89 27.82 -4.30
CA GLU A 122 0.54 27.61 -3.74
C GLU A 122 -0.39 26.90 -4.73
N VAL A 123 0.01 25.71 -5.18
CA VAL A 123 -0.73 24.91 -6.18
C VAL A 123 -1.68 23.89 -5.56
N HIS A 124 -1.73 23.80 -4.24
CA HIS A 124 -2.55 22.82 -3.53
C HIS A 124 -2.97 23.32 -2.15
N THR A 125 -4.20 23.02 -1.78
CA THR A 125 -4.74 23.18 -0.43
C THR A 125 -5.34 21.85 0.03
N SER A 126 -5.35 21.64 1.34
CA SER A 126 -6.03 20.49 1.94
C SER A 126 -7.54 20.58 1.71
N GLY A 127 -8.18 19.44 1.44
CA GLY A 127 -9.65 19.33 1.47
C GLY A 127 -10.25 19.35 2.88
N HIS A 128 -9.40 19.24 3.92
CA HIS A 128 -9.79 19.31 5.33
C HIS A 128 -9.36 20.65 5.94
N GLY A 129 -10.28 21.31 6.64
CA GLY A 129 -10.04 22.59 7.33
C GLY A 129 -9.02 22.47 8.47
N LYS A 130 -8.30 23.56 8.74
CA LYS A 130 -7.29 23.65 9.81
C LYS A 130 -7.95 24.00 11.15
N GLN A 131 -7.13 24.30 12.16
CA GLN A 131 -7.59 24.51 13.53
C GLN A 131 -8.63 25.62 13.66
N ASP A 132 -8.50 26.72 12.90
CA ASP A 132 -9.42 27.85 13.00
C ASP A 132 -10.78 27.52 12.38
N GLU A 133 -10.82 26.80 11.25
CA GLU A 133 -12.07 26.31 10.66
C GLU A 133 -12.73 25.24 11.56
N GLN A 134 -11.93 24.38 12.20
CA GLN A 134 -12.43 23.41 13.19
C GLN A 134 -13.05 24.12 14.40
N LYS A 135 -12.38 25.13 14.96
CA LYS A 135 -12.92 25.96 16.06
C LYS A 135 -14.16 26.73 15.64
N LEU A 136 -14.18 27.26 14.42
CA LEU A 136 -15.35 27.97 13.86
C LEU A 136 -16.55 27.04 13.83
N MET A 137 -16.40 25.82 13.29
CA MET A 137 -17.47 24.81 13.28
C MET A 137 -17.96 24.52 14.70
N ILE A 138 -17.06 24.30 15.66
CA ILE A 138 -17.42 24.01 17.05
C ILE A 138 -18.22 25.17 17.67
N LYS A 139 -17.78 26.41 17.47
CA LYS A 139 -18.46 27.60 17.99
C LYS A 139 -19.82 27.86 17.33
N LEU A 140 -19.96 27.58 16.04
CA LEU A 140 -21.23 27.73 15.32
C LEU A 140 -22.27 26.70 15.77
N LEU A 141 -21.84 25.47 16.02
CA LEU A 141 -22.74 24.39 16.45
C LEU A 141 -23.04 24.42 17.95
N ASN A 142 -22.12 24.96 18.75
CA ASN A 142 -22.18 24.98 20.22
C ASN A 142 -22.64 23.62 20.82
N PRO A 143 -21.96 22.51 20.50
CA PRO A 143 -22.47 21.19 20.82
C PRO A 143 -22.30 20.87 22.31
N LYS A 144 -23.29 20.19 22.89
CA LYS A 144 -23.22 19.70 24.28
C LYS A 144 -22.15 18.62 24.46
N PHE A 145 -22.03 17.71 23.49
CA PHE A 145 -21.07 16.62 23.45
C PHE A 145 -20.24 16.68 22.16
N PHE A 146 -18.96 16.35 22.25
CA PHE A 146 -18.04 16.41 21.12
C PHE A 146 -17.37 15.05 20.87
N ILE A 147 -17.48 14.56 19.64
CA ILE A 147 -16.91 13.28 19.23
C ILE A 147 -16.07 13.55 17.97
N PRO A 148 -14.73 13.65 18.08
CA PRO A 148 -13.91 13.80 16.89
C PRO A 148 -13.93 12.50 16.07
N ILE A 149 -14.11 12.64 14.76
CA ILE A 149 -14.08 11.54 13.79
C ILE A 149 -13.05 11.82 12.69
N HIS A 150 -12.78 10.81 11.86
CA HIS A 150 -11.92 10.91 10.67
C HIS A 150 -10.48 11.38 10.96
N GLY A 151 -9.74 10.58 11.74
CA GLY A 151 -8.31 10.83 11.99
C GLY A 151 -7.66 9.72 12.82
N GLU A 152 -6.33 9.70 12.81
CA GLU A 152 -5.54 8.88 13.74
C GLU A 152 -5.70 9.42 15.18
N TYR A 153 -5.44 8.59 16.19
CA TYR A 153 -5.62 8.97 17.60
C TYR A 153 -5.01 10.33 17.97
N ARG A 154 -3.79 10.62 17.49
CA ARG A 154 -3.13 11.93 17.70
C ARG A 154 -3.93 13.12 17.15
N MET A 155 -4.62 12.94 16.02
CA MET A 155 -5.45 13.97 15.39
C MET A 155 -6.74 14.15 16.19
N LEU A 156 -7.38 13.05 16.57
CA LEU A 156 -8.61 13.07 17.39
C LEU A 156 -8.36 13.75 18.73
N ASN A 157 -7.25 13.39 19.39
CA ASN A 157 -6.83 14.00 20.64
C ASN A 157 -6.56 15.50 20.50
N GLN A 158 -5.91 15.93 19.42
CA GLN A 158 -5.72 17.36 19.17
C GLN A 158 -7.05 18.07 18.93
N HIS A 159 -7.99 17.45 18.21
CA HIS A 159 -9.30 18.03 17.93
C HIS A 159 -10.15 18.21 19.20
N VAL A 160 -10.06 17.27 20.15
CA VAL A 160 -10.65 17.44 21.49
C VAL A 160 -10.07 18.66 22.21
N LYS A 161 -8.75 18.86 22.18
CA LYS A 161 -8.15 20.06 22.77
C LYS A 161 -8.69 21.36 22.16
N LEU A 162 -9.02 21.36 20.86
CA LEU A 162 -9.65 22.52 20.23
C LEU A 162 -11.10 22.72 20.69
N ALA A 163 -11.83 21.63 20.95
CA ALA A 163 -13.17 21.67 21.54
C ALA A 163 -13.15 22.24 22.96
N GLU A 164 -12.18 21.82 23.80
CA GLU A 164 -11.96 22.38 25.12
C GLU A 164 -11.65 23.89 25.07
N GLN A 165 -10.79 24.31 24.14
CA GLN A 165 -10.50 25.74 23.90
C GLN A 165 -11.73 26.54 23.43
N CYS A 166 -12.74 25.87 22.87
CA CYS A 166 -14.01 26.49 22.49
C CYS A 166 -15.06 26.45 23.62
N GLY A 167 -14.71 25.93 24.81
CA GLY A 167 -15.57 25.93 25.98
C GLY A 167 -16.34 24.63 26.22
N ILE A 168 -16.06 23.56 25.45
CA ILE A 168 -16.70 22.26 25.69
C ILE A 168 -15.97 21.55 26.84
N PRO A 169 -16.67 21.13 27.91
CA PRO A 169 -16.03 20.41 29.01
C PRO A 169 -15.38 19.10 28.55
N ARG A 170 -14.24 18.73 29.16
CA ARG A 170 -13.46 17.55 28.76
C ARG A 170 -14.27 16.27 28.89
N GLU A 171 -15.09 16.18 29.94
CA GLU A 171 -16.00 15.09 30.25
C GLU A 171 -17.08 14.86 29.19
N ASN A 172 -17.38 15.89 28.38
CA ASN A 172 -18.31 15.81 27.27
C ASN A 172 -17.61 15.52 25.93
N CYS A 173 -16.29 15.27 25.94
CA CYS A 173 -15.50 14.98 24.74
C CYS A 173 -15.08 13.50 24.69
N PHE A 174 -15.61 12.75 23.73
CA PHE A 174 -15.41 11.30 23.63
C PHE A 174 -14.54 10.93 22.42
N ILE A 175 -13.32 10.43 22.66
CA ILE A 175 -12.51 9.80 21.61
C ILE A 175 -12.86 8.32 21.60
N LEU A 176 -13.44 7.86 20.50
CA LEU A 176 -13.93 6.49 20.35
C LEU A 176 -13.01 5.66 19.45
N GLU A 177 -12.94 4.37 19.72
CA GLU A 177 -12.37 3.38 18.81
C GLU A 177 -13.46 2.81 17.87
N ASN A 178 -13.03 2.23 16.74
CA ASN A 178 -13.96 1.53 15.86
C ASN A 178 -14.66 0.40 16.63
N GLY A 179 -15.99 0.47 16.69
CA GLY A 179 -16.82 -0.50 17.40
C GLY A 179 -17.30 -0.04 18.78
N ASP A 180 -16.78 1.06 19.33
CA ASP A 180 -17.31 1.60 20.58
C ASP A 180 -18.75 2.12 20.39
N VAL A 181 -19.60 1.89 21.40
CA VAL A 181 -20.98 2.39 21.44
C VAL A 181 -21.05 3.53 22.45
N LEU A 182 -21.35 4.74 21.97
CA LEU A 182 -21.58 5.90 22.81
C LEU A 182 -23.08 6.09 23.04
N GLU A 183 -23.51 5.99 24.29
CA GLU A 183 -24.85 6.35 24.72
C GLU A 183 -24.88 7.83 25.11
N LEU A 184 -25.86 8.57 24.57
CA LEU A 184 -26.04 9.99 24.83
C LEU A 184 -27.46 10.25 25.34
N SER A 185 -27.57 11.00 26.44
CA SER A 185 -28.84 11.42 27.01
C SER A 185 -28.79 12.90 27.43
N ASN A 186 -29.93 13.40 27.92
CA ASN A 186 -29.98 14.74 28.51
C ASN A 186 -29.18 14.84 29.81
N GLU A 187 -28.87 13.72 30.47
CA GLU A 187 -28.14 13.70 31.75
C GLU A 187 -26.63 13.55 31.56
N GLY A 188 -26.19 12.90 30.48
CA GLY A 188 -24.76 12.69 30.23
C GLY A 188 -24.48 11.85 28.98
N GLY A 189 -23.20 11.56 28.77
CA GLY A 189 -22.74 10.63 27.73
C GLY A 189 -21.79 9.60 28.33
N GLN A 190 -21.91 8.34 27.94
CA GLN A 190 -21.04 7.26 28.40
C GLN A 190 -20.78 6.25 27.29
N VAL A 191 -19.58 5.65 27.30
CA VAL A 191 -19.27 4.51 26.42
C VAL A 191 -19.93 3.27 27.04
N ALA A 192 -21.02 2.82 26.43
CA ALA A 192 -21.92 1.81 26.99
C ALA A 192 -21.61 0.37 26.53
N GLY A 193 -20.68 0.20 25.60
CA GLY A 193 -20.27 -1.13 25.14
C GLY A 193 -19.45 -1.11 23.85
N LYS A 194 -19.29 -2.30 23.27
CA LYS A 194 -18.64 -2.49 21.97
C LYS A 194 -19.49 -3.39 21.06
N VAL A 195 -19.46 -3.10 19.77
CA VAL A 195 -19.97 -3.96 18.70
C VAL A 195 -18.81 -4.52 17.87
N PRO A 196 -18.97 -5.69 17.22
CA PRO A 196 -17.96 -6.22 16.32
C PRO A 196 -17.64 -5.23 15.19
N ALA A 197 -16.41 -4.73 15.16
CA ALA A 197 -15.90 -3.86 14.12
C ALA A 197 -14.47 -4.30 13.76
N GLN A 198 -14.34 -5.10 12.70
CA GLN A 198 -13.05 -5.60 12.23
C GLN A 198 -12.84 -5.23 10.76
N PRO A 199 -11.60 -4.97 10.34
CA PRO A 199 -11.31 -4.74 8.94
C PRO A 199 -11.56 -6.03 8.14
N VAL A 200 -12.25 -5.89 7.01
CA VAL A 200 -12.39 -6.96 6.02
C VAL A 200 -11.48 -6.62 4.84
N TYR A 201 -10.47 -7.46 4.61
CA TYR A 201 -9.55 -7.29 3.50
C TYR A 201 -10.16 -7.79 2.19
N VAL A 202 -9.83 -7.13 1.09
CA VAL A 202 -10.28 -7.47 -0.26
C VAL A 202 -9.07 -7.63 -1.16
N ASP A 203 -8.96 -8.77 -1.83
CA ASP A 203 -7.88 -9.06 -2.80
C ASP A 203 -8.45 -9.75 -4.03
N GLY A 204 -8.38 -9.08 -5.18
CA GLY A 204 -9.03 -9.53 -6.41
C GLY A 204 -10.56 -9.63 -6.25
N SER A 205 -11.11 -10.82 -6.47
CA SER A 205 -12.53 -11.14 -6.25
C SER A 205 -12.84 -11.64 -4.84
N GLY A 206 -11.81 -11.89 -4.03
CA GLY A 206 -11.92 -12.37 -2.66
C GLY A 206 -12.32 -11.26 -1.70
N ILE A 207 -13.40 -11.47 -0.95
CA ILE A 207 -13.85 -10.58 0.12
C ILE A 207 -13.75 -11.35 1.44
N GLY A 208 -12.84 -10.91 2.32
CA GLY A 208 -12.64 -11.52 3.63
C GLY A 208 -11.96 -12.89 3.63
N ASP A 209 -11.50 -13.37 2.47
CA ASP A 209 -10.70 -14.58 2.32
C ASP A 209 -9.25 -14.40 2.82
N ILE A 210 -8.79 -13.15 2.88
CA ILE A 210 -7.50 -12.80 3.47
C ILE A 210 -7.65 -12.48 4.95
N GLY A 211 -7.25 -13.43 5.78
CA GLY A 211 -7.07 -13.22 7.21
C GLY A 211 -5.67 -12.72 7.60
N HIS A 212 -5.51 -12.38 8.89
CA HIS A 212 -4.23 -11.96 9.46
C HIS A 212 -3.10 -12.99 9.26
N ILE A 213 -3.43 -14.29 9.24
CA ILE A 213 -2.47 -15.38 9.01
C ILE A 213 -1.86 -15.28 7.61
N VAL A 214 -2.70 -15.11 6.58
CA VAL A 214 -2.24 -14.98 5.19
C VAL A 214 -1.33 -13.76 5.02
N LEU A 215 -1.66 -12.64 5.67
CA LEU A 215 -0.80 -11.44 5.68
C LEU A 215 0.54 -11.68 6.39
N LYS A 216 0.53 -12.40 7.52
CA LYS A 216 1.74 -12.78 8.23
C LYS A 216 2.64 -13.67 7.37
N ASP A 217 2.08 -14.65 6.67
CA ASP A 217 2.82 -15.53 5.78
C ASP A 217 3.42 -14.74 4.61
N ARG A 218 2.63 -13.86 3.96
CA ARG A 218 3.12 -12.95 2.90
C ARG A 218 4.29 -12.09 3.40
N ARG A 219 4.22 -11.59 4.64
CA ARG A 219 5.30 -10.78 5.24
C ARG A 219 6.59 -11.58 5.39
N VAL A 220 6.54 -12.76 6.02
CA VAL A 220 7.73 -13.62 6.21
C VAL A 220 8.33 -13.99 4.85
N LEU A 221 7.50 -14.41 3.89
CA LEU A 221 7.95 -14.76 2.54
C LEU A 221 8.63 -13.59 1.83
N SER A 222 8.13 -12.37 1.99
CA SER A 222 8.69 -11.16 1.37
C SER A 222 10.02 -10.70 1.97
N GLN A 223 10.28 -11.01 3.24
CA GLN A 223 11.46 -10.55 3.97
C GLN A 223 12.58 -11.60 3.96
N ASP A 224 12.23 -12.84 4.24
CA ASP A 224 13.20 -13.91 4.49
C ASP A 224 13.18 -15.02 3.43
N GLY A 225 12.18 -15.04 2.55
CA GLY A 225 12.03 -16.09 1.53
C GLY A 225 11.52 -17.42 2.08
N LEU A 226 11.60 -18.45 1.24
CA LEU A 226 11.06 -19.78 1.47
C LEU A 226 12.09 -20.87 1.16
N VAL A 227 12.12 -21.90 1.99
CA VAL A 227 12.87 -23.14 1.81
C VAL A 227 11.89 -24.30 1.90
N ILE A 228 11.75 -25.05 0.80
CA ILE A 228 10.91 -26.24 0.72
C ILE A 228 11.82 -27.45 0.85
N VAL A 229 11.50 -28.34 1.78
CA VAL A 229 12.22 -29.60 1.98
C VAL A 229 11.29 -30.73 1.60
N THR A 230 11.67 -31.53 0.62
CA THR A 230 10.89 -32.72 0.20
C THR A 230 11.61 -33.99 0.59
N MET A 231 10.91 -34.94 1.18
CA MET A 231 11.45 -36.22 1.63
C MET A 231 10.49 -37.36 1.31
N MET A 232 11.04 -38.50 0.89
CA MET A 232 10.29 -39.75 0.68
C MET A 232 10.64 -40.74 1.78
N ILE A 233 9.65 -41.19 2.53
CA ILE A 233 9.84 -42.08 3.68
C ILE A 233 8.97 -43.33 3.51
N ASP A 234 9.61 -44.50 3.57
CA ASP A 234 8.95 -45.80 3.65
C ASP A 234 8.62 -46.06 5.12
N ARG A 235 7.33 -46.10 5.44
CA ARG A 235 6.84 -46.19 6.82
C ARG A 235 7.02 -47.58 7.42
N GLU A 236 6.89 -48.62 6.62
CA GLU A 236 7.03 -50.00 7.08
C GLU A 236 8.49 -50.30 7.44
N LYS A 237 9.41 -49.88 6.57
CA LYS A 237 10.85 -50.06 6.76
C LYS A 237 11.48 -48.96 7.61
N LYS A 238 10.71 -47.93 7.99
CA LYS A 238 11.15 -46.76 8.77
C LYS A 238 12.42 -46.14 8.21
N GLN A 239 12.47 -45.96 6.90
CA GLN A 239 13.67 -45.49 6.22
C GLN A 239 13.35 -44.37 5.26
N LEU A 240 14.33 -43.48 5.09
CA LEU A 240 14.32 -42.51 4.03
C LEU A 240 14.64 -43.23 2.71
N VAL A 241 13.76 -43.12 1.72
CA VAL A 241 13.93 -43.80 0.42
C VAL A 241 15.03 -43.13 -0.40
N ASN A 242 15.02 -41.79 -0.46
CA ASN A 242 16.00 -40.99 -1.20
C ASN A 242 16.47 -39.80 -0.37
N LYS A 243 17.63 -39.21 -0.71
CA LYS A 243 18.12 -37.98 -0.08
C LYS A 243 17.03 -36.88 -0.10
N PRO A 244 16.87 -36.10 0.99
CA PRO A 244 15.94 -34.98 1.00
C PRO A 244 16.34 -34.00 -0.09
N THR A 245 15.37 -33.43 -0.80
CA THR A 245 15.63 -32.42 -1.83
C THR A 245 15.18 -31.05 -1.32
N VAL A 246 16.08 -30.07 -1.39
CA VAL A 246 15.85 -28.71 -0.89
C VAL A 246 15.69 -27.74 -2.06
N VAL A 247 14.59 -26.99 -2.07
CA VAL A 247 14.30 -25.96 -3.08
C VAL A 247 14.07 -24.63 -2.38
N THR A 248 14.69 -23.56 -2.88
CA THR A 248 14.54 -22.22 -2.28
C THR A 248 13.98 -21.19 -3.26
N ARG A 249 13.27 -20.20 -2.70
CA ARG A 249 12.70 -19.05 -3.42
C ARG A 249 12.84 -17.81 -2.56
N GLY A 250 13.44 -16.74 -3.11
CA GLY A 250 13.60 -15.45 -2.40
C GLY A 250 14.57 -15.48 -1.20
N PHE A 251 15.17 -16.62 -0.88
CA PHE A 251 16.10 -16.77 0.25
C PHE A 251 17.56 -16.58 -0.19
N VAL A 252 18.15 -17.52 -0.93
CA VAL A 252 19.54 -17.41 -1.43
C VAL A 252 19.60 -17.58 -2.93
N TYR A 253 20.61 -16.98 -3.58
CA TYR A 253 20.83 -17.18 -5.01
C TYR A 253 21.43 -18.56 -5.24
N VAL A 254 20.59 -19.51 -5.69
CA VAL A 254 20.90 -20.94 -5.77
C VAL A 254 22.18 -21.24 -6.58
N ARG A 255 22.51 -20.42 -7.60
CA ARG A 255 23.72 -20.60 -8.41
C ARG A 255 25.03 -20.39 -7.64
N GLU A 256 25.00 -19.60 -6.56
CA GLU A 256 26.17 -19.26 -5.75
C GLU A 256 26.14 -19.95 -4.37
N SER A 257 25.05 -20.65 -4.03
CA SER A 257 24.84 -21.26 -2.71
C SER A 257 24.62 -22.78 -2.77
N GLY A 258 25.14 -23.45 -3.81
CA GLY A 258 24.98 -24.90 -4.00
C GLY A 258 25.51 -25.72 -2.83
N ASP A 259 26.67 -25.34 -2.28
CA ASP A 259 27.28 -26.07 -1.15
C ASP A 259 26.51 -25.86 0.16
N LEU A 260 25.94 -24.66 0.38
CA LEU A 260 25.05 -24.42 1.50
C LEU A 260 23.82 -25.34 1.44
N MET A 261 23.23 -25.53 0.25
CA MET A 261 22.07 -26.41 0.08
C MET A 261 22.43 -27.87 0.29
N LYS A 262 23.58 -28.34 -0.20
CA LYS A 262 24.07 -29.71 0.07
C LYS A 262 24.26 -29.96 1.57
N ASN A 263 24.85 -29.01 2.28
CA ASN A 263 25.03 -29.13 3.74
C ASN A 263 23.68 -29.22 4.47
N VAL A 264 22.67 -28.46 4.01
CA VAL A 264 21.30 -28.57 4.53
C VAL A 264 20.71 -29.95 4.25
N GLU A 265 20.86 -30.48 3.03
CA GLU A 265 20.37 -31.82 2.67
C GLU A 265 21.00 -32.93 3.53
N GLU A 266 22.31 -32.85 3.78
CA GLU A 266 23.03 -33.78 4.64
C GLU A 266 22.57 -33.66 6.10
N LEU A 267 22.48 -32.44 6.63
CA LEU A 267 22.00 -32.18 7.98
C LEU A 267 20.58 -32.73 8.21
N ILE A 268 19.68 -32.55 7.23
CA ILE A 268 18.31 -33.09 7.29
C ILE A 268 18.34 -34.61 7.25
N LYS A 269 19.14 -35.21 6.36
CA LYS A 269 19.26 -36.67 6.24
C LYS A 269 19.67 -37.28 7.58
N ASP A 270 20.73 -36.77 8.19
CA ASP A 270 21.26 -37.31 9.45
C ASP A 270 20.26 -37.17 10.60
N LYS A 271 19.56 -36.03 10.66
CA LYS A 271 18.50 -35.81 11.66
C LYS A 271 17.33 -36.77 11.47
N ILE A 272 16.85 -36.99 10.25
CA ILE A 272 15.73 -37.89 9.96
C ILE A 272 16.11 -39.35 10.28
N VAL A 273 17.31 -39.80 9.88
CA VAL A 273 17.78 -41.16 10.18
C VAL A 273 17.80 -41.41 11.69
N THR A 274 18.25 -40.43 12.47
CA THR A 274 18.26 -40.50 13.94
C THR A 274 16.83 -40.57 14.53
N GLU A 275 15.91 -39.74 14.04
CA GLU A 275 14.52 -39.72 14.50
C GLU A 275 13.77 -41.02 14.16
N LEU A 276 13.98 -41.57 12.96
CA LEU A 276 13.37 -42.84 12.54
C LEU A 276 13.90 -44.03 13.35
N ALA A 277 15.21 -44.05 13.65
CA ALA A 277 15.83 -45.05 14.52
C ALA A 277 15.33 -44.96 15.97
N GLY A 278 15.06 -43.74 16.46
CA GLY A 278 14.48 -43.46 17.79
C GLY A 278 13.02 -43.88 17.95
N GLY A 279 12.38 -44.39 16.89
CA GLY A 279 11.02 -44.92 16.94
C GLY A 279 9.92 -43.85 16.81
N THR A 280 10.25 -42.64 16.33
CA THR A 280 9.27 -41.58 16.06
C THR A 280 8.25 -42.05 15.01
N LYS A 281 6.96 -42.06 15.38
CA LYS A 281 5.86 -42.54 14.52
C LYS A 281 5.03 -41.43 13.86
N ASP A 282 5.22 -40.18 14.27
CA ASP A 282 4.38 -39.07 13.84
C ASP A 282 5.11 -38.15 12.84
N TRP A 283 4.47 -37.91 11.71
CA TRP A 283 4.93 -36.98 10.68
C TRP A 283 5.08 -35.56 11.23
N SER A 284 4.29 -35.15 12.22
CA SER A 284 4.41 -33.83 12.83
C SER A 284 5.76 -33.65 13.53
N SER A 285 6.24 -34.68 14.24
CA SER A 285 7.53 -34.69 14.92
C SER A 285 8.69 -34.63 13.93
N ILE A 286 8.61 -35.38 12.83
CA ILE A 286 9.64 -35.35 11.77
C ILE A 286 9.70 -33.98 11.11
N LYS A 287 8.53 -33.39 10.76
CA LYS A 287 8.47 -32.02 10.20
C LYS A 287 9.09 -31.00 11.16
N LYS A 288 8.78 -31.10 12.46
CA LYS A 288 9.35 -30.22 13.48
C LYS A 288 10.87 -30.41 13.62
N ALA A 289 11.35 -31.65 13.66
CA ALA A 289 12.78 -31.95 13.74
C ALA A 289 13.58 -31.34 12.56
N VAL A 290 13.01 -31.36 11.35
CA VAL A 290 13.60 -30.70 10.18
C VAL A 290 13.64 -29.18 10.36
N ILE A 291 12.56 -28.57 10.82
CA ILE A 291 12.51 -27.11 11.07
C ILE A 291 13.54 -26.72 12.14
N ASP A 292 13.61 -27.46 13.24
CA ASP A 292 14.47 -27.17 14.39
C ASP A 292 15.97 -27.34 14.07
N VAL A 293 16.34 -28.19 13.11
CA VAL A 293 17.74 -28.37 12.69
C VAL A 293 18.15 -27.37 11.59
N VAL A 294 17.24 -27.08 10.65
CA VAL A 294 17.55 -26.25 9.48
C VAL A 294 17.54 -24.76 9.84
N ASN A 295 16.61 -24.29 10.68
CA ASN A 295 16.51 -22.88 11.05
C ASN A 295 17.80 -22.33 11.70
N PRO A 296 18.35 -22.95 12.76
CA PRO A 296 19.58 -22.46 13.38
C PRO A 296 20.78 -22.50 12.43
N PHE A 297 20.87 -23.56 11.61
CA PHE A 297 21.93 -23.69 10.62
C PHE A 297 21.88 -22.54 9.61
N LEU A 298 20.74 -22.35 8.95
CA LEU A 298 20.57 -21.25 7.98
C LEU A 298 20.79 -19.88 8.62
N TYR A 299 20.31 -19.67 9.84
CA TYR A 299 20.53 -18.41 10.55
C TYR A 299 22.02 -18.15 10.84
N SER A 300 22.77 -19.17 11.26
CA SER A 300 24.22 -19.03 11.52
C SER A 300 25.02 -18.72 10.25
N GLN A 301 24.58 -19.23 9.10
CA GLN A 301 25.28 -19.03 7.82
C GLN A 301 24.86 -17.72 7.13
N THR A 302 23.60 -17.27 7.29
CA THR A 302 23.05 -16.18 6.47
C THR A 302 22.42 -15.04 7.26
N GLY A 303 22.31 -15.12 8.59
CA GLY A 303 21.65 -14.14 9.46
C GLY A 303 20.15 -13.97 9.22
N ARG A 304 19.51 -14.89 8.49
CA ARG A 304 18.10 -14.81 8.04
C ARG A 304 17.33 -16.06 8.43
N ARG A 305 16.02 -15.95 8.58
CA ARG A 305 15.13 -17.05 9.00
C ARG A 305 14.02 -17.28 7.98
N PRO A 306 14.30 -18.01 6.88
CA PRO A 306 13.29 -18.27 5.88
C PRO A 306 12.15 -19.09 6.45
N MET A 307 10.98 -19.02 5.82
CA MET A 307 9.93 -20.00 6.08
C MET A 307 10.42 -21.37 5.61
N ILE A 308 10.35 -22.39 6.47
CA ILE A 308 10.74 -23.77 6.14
C ILE A 308 9.47 -24.61 6.02
N LEU A 309 9.26 -25.21 4.84
CA LEU A 309 8.10 -26.04 4.55
C LEU A 309 8.53 -27.49 4.26
N PRO A 310 8.51 -28.38 5.28
CA PRO A 310 8.79 -29.79 5.08
C PRO A 310 7.57 -30.56 4.54
N ILE A 311 7.77 -31.22 3.40
CA ILE A 311 6.80 -32.05 2.69
C ILE A 311 7.29 -33.49 2.73
N ILE A 312 6.46 -34.37 3.28
CA ILE A 312 6.76 -35.80 3.41
C ILE A 312 5.84 -36.56 2.44
N MET A 313 6.44 -37.40 1.61
CA MET A 313 5.75 -38.36 0.75
C MET A 313 5.94 -39.76 1.33
N GLU A 314 4.83 -40.40 1.71
CA GLU A 314 4.80 -41.79 2.16
C GLU A 314 4.74 -42.70 0.93
N VAL A 315 5.62 -43.69 0.88
CA VAL A 315 5.75 -44.65 -0.24
C VAL A 315 5.90 -46.06 0.27
#